data_AF-A0A0P1BH39-F1
#
_entry.id   AF-A0A0P1BH39-F1
#
_cell.length_a   1.000
_cell.length_b   1.000
_cell.length_c   1.000
_cell.angle_alpha   90.00
_cell.angle_beta   90.00
_cell.angle_gamma   90.00
#
_symmetry.space_group_name_H-M   'P 1'
#
loop_
_entity.id
_entity.type
_entity.pdbx_description
1 polymer ?
#
loop_
_entity_poly.entity_id
_entity_poly.type
_entity_poly.pdbx_seq_one_letter_code
_entity_poly.pdbx_strand_id
1 'polypeptide(L)'
;MSHSHLATTLATWHGLAQQRAASHSEVGNKTLSNGLNGAHCPEGHALVFDAVGESTAFNGIARNGASQSVSQALHGFDKARPAQLDKIDGRSLTIGKVVAIARYKVTPELSTEPQLREKVDACVQSLNRKLERGESMYGINTGFGGSADTRTAHVKELQLSLVTGQQIGILPVASPDEGIADSLPISDEPLSQPEAWLATHHADEEHVLASDDSGTLRQDRYCWRTAAQWVGPQLEDLQAATQAVETELNTTTDNPLLDADTDKMYHGGNFQAQAITNAMEKTRLSLALLGKMQFAQTAELVDPAKNRGLPANLSAGDVSLDFGFKAVDIATAAVCSELQALASPVATHVQSAELGNQALNSLALISGRQTVRSIECLSQLFAWSLYMITQAFDLRALQRAHLDVLRDHLKSSLKASFGLWITDTDLNTLVPRIYAKVTLRMDEGAHRPMLERLDEAYRSATQELVQHLATSPSVASGKALQALVDWRESSVHQMEKAYYAQVQQMHEQPYGCHASPLLSPLTRRIYEYIRKDLNVPVMGKQCFWMYQGEGGKLGESMGNQASRIYRAIRNGDLYQLIADVAQKLE
;
A
#
# COMPACT_ATOMS: atom_id res chain seq x y z
N MET A 1 9.33 49.93 -12.75
CA MET A 1 8.35 48.94 -13.25
C MET A 1 8.33 47.79 -12.25
N SER A 2 7.89 48.03 -11.01
CA SER A 2 6.53 48.18 -10.47
C SER A 2 5.97 46.84 -9.98
N HIS A 3 6.11 46.65 -8.67
CA HIS A 3 5.49 45.66 -7.77
C HIS A 3 3.93 45.67 -7.76
N SER A 4 3.28 46.21 -8.79
CA SER A 4 1.83 46.43 -8.84
C SER A 4 1.04 45.27 -9.49
N HIS A 5 1.68 44.25 -10.06
CA HIS A 5 0.98 43.12 -10.71
C HIS A 5 0.67 41.93 -9.79
N LEU A 6 1.38 41.79 -8.65
CA LEU A 6 1.15 40.69 -7.71
C LEU A 6 -0.04 40.96 -6.76
N ALA A 7 -0.32 42.23 -6.44
CA ALA A 7 -1.44 42.61 -5.57
C ALA A 7 -2.81 42.44 -6.25
N THR A 8 -2.91 42.72 -7.56
CA THR A 8 -4.16 42.62 -8.32
C THR A 8 -4.60 41.17 -8.53
N THR A 9 -3.66 40.23 -8.63
CA THR A 9 -3.96 38.81 -8.84
C THR A 9 -4.48 38.14 -7.56
N LEU A 10 -3.99 38.54 -6.39
CA LEU A 10 -4.47 38.04 -5.08
C LEU A 10 -5.85 38.59 -4.68
N ALA A 11 -6.17 39.84 -5.04
CA ALA A 11 -7.48 40.43 -4.78
C ALA A 11 -8.60 39.77 -5.61
N THR A 12 -8.29 39.31 -6.82
CA THR A 12 -9.25 38.67 -7.73
C THR A 12 -9.64 37.26 -7.23
N TRP A 13 -8.71 36.54 -6.59
CA TRP A 13 -8.99 35.23 -6.00
C TRP A 13 -9.80 35.30 -4.69
N HIS A 14 -9.64 36.36 -3.89
CA HIS A 14 -10.41 36.54 -2.66
C HIS A 14 -11.87 36.93 -2.94
N GLY A 15 -12.14 37.73 -3.99
CA GLY A 15 -13.50 38.10 -4.40
C GLY A 15 -14.34 36.93 -4.93
N LEU A 16 -13.71 35.99 -5.65
CA LEU A 16 -14.39 34.78 -6.17
C LEU A 16 -14.71 33.76 -5.08
N ALA A 17 -13.92 33.71 -4.00
CA ALA A 17 -14.18 32.84 -2.85
C ALA A 17 -15.38 33.33 -2.02
N GLN A 18 -15.56 34.65 -1.87
CA GLN A 18 -16.71 35.22 -1.15
C GLN A 18 -18.03 35.11 -1.92
N GLN A 19 -18.02 35.20 -3.26
CA GLN A 19 -19.23 34.99 -4.06
C GLN A 19 -19.74 33.54 -4.06
N ARG A 20 -18.86 32.54 -3.88
CA ARG A 20 -19.26 31.13 -3.71
C ARG A 20 -19.81 30.78 -2.32
N ALA A 21 -19.42 31.53 -1.29
CA ALA A 21 -19.94 31.32 0.08
C ALA A 21 -21.37 31.87 0.27
N ALA A 22 -21.73 32.93 -0.47
CA ALA A 22 -23.05 33.56 -0.36
C ALA A 22 -24.19 32.78 -1.06
N SER A 23 -23.88 31.86 -1.99
CA SER A 23 -24.90 31.08 -2.71
C SER A 23 -25.42 29.84 -1.99
N HIS A 24 -24.97 29.58 -0.74
CA HIS A 24 -25.37 28.41 0.04
C HIS A 24 -26.18 28.74 1.31
N SER A 25 -26.53 30.01 1.57
CA SER A 25 -27.22 30.43 2.81
C SER A 25 -28.72 30.73 2.68
N GLU A 26 -29.37 30.41 1.55
CA GLU A 26 -30.82 30.64 1.37
C GLU A 26 -31.57 29.36 1.02
N VAL A 27 -31.72 28.44 1.97
CA VAL A 27 -32.87 27.53 2.00
C VAL A 27 -33.25 27.22 3.45
N GLY A 28 -34.41 27.72 3.88
CA GLY A 28 -35.32 26.93 4.73
C GLY A 28 -35.30 27.18 6.24
N ASN A 29 -35.66 28.39 6.68
CA ASN A 29 -36.16 28.62 8.03
C ASN A 29 -37.63 28.15 8.11
N LYS A 30 -37.91 27.02 8.77
CA LYS A 30 -39.28 26.65 9.21
C LYS A 30 -39.26 26.05 10.62
N THR A 31 -39.78 26.85 11.53
CA THR A 31 -40.27 26.56 12.87
C THR A 31 -41.14 25.31 12.93
N LEU A 32 -40.91 24.42 13.90
CA LEU A 32 -41.97 23.59 14.50
C LEU A 32 -41.61 23.25 15.96
N SER A 33 -42.63 23.40 16.79
CA SER A 33 -42.66 23.46 18.25
C SER A 33 -42.92 22.10 18.93
N ASN A 34 -42.35 21.93 20.12
CA ASN A 34 -42.79 21.16 21.30
C ASN A 34 -43.54 19.81 21.15
N GLY A 35 -43.02 18.78 21.82
CA GLY A 35 -43.79 17.60 22.25
C GLY A 35 -42.96 16.58 23.03
N LEU A 36 -43.01 16.65 24.36
CA LEU A 36 -42.49 15.65 25.30
C LEU A 36 -43.32 14.34 25.27
N ASN A 37 -42.63 13.22 25.50
CA ASN A 37 -43.04 11.95 26.14
C ASN A 37 -42.84 10.70 25.27
N GLY A 38 -42.19 9.69 25.86
CA GLY A 38 -42.28 8.30 25.40
C GLY A 38 -40.97 7.54 25.48
N ALA A 39 -40.72 6.93 26.64
CA ALA A 39 -39.69 5.91 26.81
C ALA A 39 -39.95 4.74 25.84
N HIS A 40 -38.97 4.42 24.99
CA HIS A 40 -38.88 3.13 24.32
C HIS A 40 -37.41 2.70 24.23
N CYS A 41 -37.14 1.54 24.82
CA CYS A 41 -35.96 0.72 24.55
C CYS A 41 -36.05 0.20 23.11
N PRO A 42 -34.93 0.09 22.38
CA PRO A 42 -34.84 -0.90 21.32
C PRO A 42 -33.67 -1.86 21.58
N GLU A 43 -34.04 -3.09 21.95
CA GLU A 43 -33.32 -4.28 21.51
C GLU A 43 -33.36 -4.34 19.97
N GLY A 44 -32.26 -4.83 19.38
CA GLY A 44 -32.23 -5.47 18.07
C GLY A 44 -33.03 -4.84 16.93
N HIS A 45 -32.41 -3.91 16.19
CA HIS A 45 -32.79 -3.66 14.81
C HIS A 45 -31.57 -3.76 13.89
N ALA A 46 -31.50 -4.88 13.18
CA ALA A 46 -30.80 -4.95 11.90
C ALA A 46 -31.54 -4.01 10.94
N LEU A 47 -30.87 -2.93 10.57
CA LEU A 47 -31.26 -2.09 9.45
C LEU A 47 -30.07 -2.06 8.50
N VAL A 48 -30.17 -2.87 7.45
CA VAL A 48 -29.37 -2.74 6.24
C VAL A 48 -29.73 -1.39 5.63
N PHE A 49 -28.81 -0.43 5.71
CA PHE A 49 -28.84 0.75 4.87
C PHE A 49 -27.49 0.92 4.20
N ASP A 50 -27.59 1.04 2.89
CA ASP A 50 -26.54 1.28 1.91
C ASP A 50 -25.53 2.33 2.36
N ALA A 51 -24.32 2.15 1.82
CA ALA A 51 -23.31 3.18 1.72
C ALA A 51 -23.91 4.51 1.23
N VAL A 52 -23.89 5.54 2.06
CA VAL A 52 -24.20 6.92 1.65
C VAL A 52 -23.29 7.83 2.49
N GLY A 53 -22.38 8.65 1.95
CA GLY A 53 -22.59 9.62 0.88
C GLY A 53 -22.07 9.27 -0.51
N GLU A 54 -23.02 8.94 -1.37
CA GLU A 54 -22.99 9.12 -2.81
C GLU A 54 -22.76 10.59 -3.20
N SER A 55 -21.51 10.95 -3.52
CA SER A 55 -21.23 12.00 -4.50
C SER A 55 -21.22 11.34 -5.89
N THR A 56 -22.41 11.22 -6.48
CA THR A 56 -22.71 10.42 -7.69
C THR A 56 -22.00 10.88 -8.97
N ALA A 57 -21.43 12.08 -9.02
CA ALA A 57 -20.78 12.57 -10.25
C ALA A 57 -19.28 12.28 -10.33
N PHE A 58 -18.55 12.31 -9.20
CA PHE A 58 -17.09 12.11 -9.19
C PHE A 58 -16.69 10.67 -8.82
N ASN A 59 -17.43 10.01 -7.92
CA ASN A 59 -17.15 8.63 -7.53
C ASN A 59 -17.51 7.62 -8.62
N GLY A 60 -18.47 7.91 -9.50
CA GLY A 60 -18.81 7.04 -10.63
C GLY A 60 -17.73 7.00 -11.70
N ILE A 61 -17.10 8.15 -11.98
CA ILE A 61 -15.98 8.25 -12.95
C ILE A 61 -14.70 7.65 -12.37
N ALA A 62 -14.42 7.90 -11.09
CA ALA A 62 -13.27 7.32 -10.39
C ALA A 62 -13.40 5.81 -10.16
N ARG A 63 -14.59 5.30 -9.80
CA ARG A 63 -14.84 3.84 -9.69
C ARG A 63 -14.75 3.15 -11.04
N ASN A 64 -15.37 3.69 -12.08
CA ASN A 64 -15.32 3.06 -13.42
C ASN A 64 -13.93 3.13 -14.04
N GLY A 65 -13.20 4.24 -13.86
CA GLY A 65 -11.82 4.38 -14.33
C GLY A 65 -10.81 3.55 -13.54
N ALA A 66 -10.98 3.44 -12.21
CA ALA A 66 -10.12 2.61 -11.36
C ALA A 66 -10.42 1.11 -11.49
N SER A 67 -11.69 0.70 -11.63
CA SER A 67 -12.05 -0.69 -11.95
C SER A 67 -11.54 -1.05 -13.35
N GLN A 68 -11.70 -0.18 -14.37
CA GLN A 68 -11.09 -0.44 -15.67
C GLN A 68 -9.56 -0.50 -15.61
N SER A 69 -8.88 0.36 -14.85
CA SER A 69 -7.42 0.38 -14.78
C SER A 69 -6.84 -0.80 -14.00
N VAL A 70 -7.50 -1.20 -12.90
CA VAL A 70 -7.18 -2.41 -12.14
C VAL A 70 -7.47 -3.63 -13.00
N SER A 71 -8.64 -3.74 -13.61
CA SER A 71 -8.98 -4.86 -14.49
C SER A 71 -8.11 -4.93 -15.75
N GLN A 72 -7.65 -3.81 -16.31
CA GLN A 72 -6.64 -3.77 -17.38
C GLN A 72 -5.26 -4.26 -16.91
N ALA A 73 -4.81 -3.81 -15.74
CA ALA A 73 -3.56 -4.28 -15.15
C ALA A 73 -3.61 -5.78 -14.86
N LEU A 74 -4.73 -6.28 -14.32
CA LEU A 74 -4.99 -7.69 -14.04
C LEU A 74 -5.13 -8.54 -15.31
N HIS A 75 -5.81 -8.05 -16.35
CA HIS A 75 -5.84 -8.70 -17.67
C HIS A 75 -4.43 -8.83 -18.29
N GLY A 76 -3.57 -7.84 -18.06
CA GLY A 76 -2.16 -7.89 -18.46
C GLY A 76 -1.39 -9.03 -17.78
N PHE A 77 -1.74 -9.36 -16.53
CA PHE A 77 -1.17 -10.50 -15.79
C PHE A 77 -1.71 -11.85 -16.26
N ASP A 78 -3.02 -11.98 -16.52
CA ASP A 78 -3.59 -13.21 -17.06
C ASP A 78 -3.02 -13.55 -18.45
N LYS A 79 -2.74 -12.53 -19.27
CA LYS A 79 -2.04 -12.68 -20.57
C LYS A 79 -0.55 -12.95 -20.44
N ALA A 80 0.06 -12.77 -19.26
CA ALA A 80 1.45 -13.15 -19.02
C ALA A 80 1.60 -14.64 -18.68
N ARG A 81 0.50 -15.38 -18.50
CA ARG A 81 0.55 -16.84 -18.33
C ARG A 81 0.99 -17.52 -19.64
N PRO A 82 1.69 -18.68 -19.58
CA PRO A 82 2.35 -19.30 -20.73
C PRO A 82 1.46 -19.76 -21.90
N ALA A 83 0.13 -19.62 -21.79
CA ALA A 83 -0.80 -20.41 -22.58
C ALA A 83 -0.93 -19.97 -24.06
N GLN A 84 -0.56 -18.74 -24.43
CA GLN A 84 -0.56 -18.30 -25.85
C GLN A 84 0.19 -16.96 -26.00
N LEU A 85 1.50 -17.02 -26.22
CA LEU A 85 2.21 -15.89 -26.80
C LEU A 85 1.93 -15.92 -28.31
N ASP A 86 1.07 -15.02 -28.79
CA ASP A 86 0.95 -14.81 -30.24
C ASP A 86 2.32 -14.49 -30.84
N LYS A 87 2.50 -14.84 -32.11
CA LYS A 87 3.75 -14.60 -32.83
C LYS A 87 4.11 -13.11 -32.87
N ILE A 88 5.41 -12.80 -32.79
CA ILE A 88 5.94 -11.44 -32.96
C ILE A 88 5.72 -11.02 -34.42
N ASP A 89 4.87 -10.02 -34.62
CA ASP A 89 4.42 -9.53 -35.93
C ASP A 89 4.81 -8.07 -36.19
N GLY A 90 5.50 -7.43 -35.23
CA GLY A 90 5.97 -6.05 -35.31
C GLY A 90 4.93 -4.98 -34.93
N ARG A 91 3.74 -5.35 -34.44
CA ARG A 91 2.65 -4.39 -34.13
C ARG A 91 1.80 -4.74 -32.91
N SER A 92 1.91 -5.95 -32.37
CA SER A 92 1.03 -6.46 -31.30
C SER A 92 1.77 -6.85 -30.01
N LEU A 93 3.00 -6.36 -29.81
CA LEU A 93 3.78 -6.63 -28.61
C LEU A 93 3.26 -5.79 -27.43
N THR A 94 3.02 -6.43 -26.28
CA THR A 94 2.55 -5.75 -25.07
C THR A 94 3.56 -5.92 -23.94
N ILE A 95 3.47 -5.09 -22.90
CA ILE A 95 4.33 -5.24 -21.70
C ILE A 95 4.16 -6.63 -21.08
N GLY A 96 2.93 -7.14 -21.00
CA GLY A 96 2.65 -8.49 -20.48
C GLY A 96 3.39 -9.60 -21.24
N LYS A 97 3.43 -9.53 -22.58
CA LYS A 97 4.20 -10.45 -23.44
C LYS A 97 5.71 -10.35 -23.17
N VAL A 98 6.24 -9.13 -23.01
CA VAL A 98 7.66 -8.92 -22.66
C VAL A 98 7.98 -9.52 -21.29
N VAL A 99 7.11 -9.35 -20.30
CA VAL A 99 7.25 -9.95 -18.97
C VAL A 99 7.19 -11.48 -19.03
N ALA A 100 6.28 -12.06 -19.82
CA ALA A 100 6.17 -13.50 -20.04
C ALA A 100 7.49 -14.11 -20.53
N ILE A 101 8.12 -13.48 -21.54
CA ILE A 101 9.41 -13.90 -22.08
C ILE A 101 10.51 -13.73 -21.03
N ALA A 102 10.60 -12.54 -20.42
CA ALA A 102 11.72 -12.19 -19.53
C ALA A 102 11.71 -12.94 -18.19
N ARG A 103 10.53 -13.24 -17.63
CA ARG A 103 10.41 -13.84 -16.29
C ARG A 103 10.03 -15.31 -16.30
N TYR A 104 9.21 -15.73 -17.26
CA TYR A 104 8.64 -17.09 -17.29
C TYR A 104 9.27 -17.96 -18.39
N LYS A 105 10.36 -17.49 -19.02
CA LYS A 105 11.13 -18.20 -20.06
C LYS A 105 10.25 -18.70 -21.21
N VAL A 106 9.14 -18.00 -21.51
CA VAL A 106 8.33 -18.33 -22.67
C VAL A 106 9.13 -18.03 -23.93
N THR A 107 9.18 -19.00 -24.86
CA THR A 107 9.94 -18.84 -26.10
C THR A 107 9.11 -18.04 -27.11
N PRO A 108 9.57 -16.87 -27.57
CA PRO A 108 8.86 -16.12 -28.60
C PRO A 108 9.02 -16.78 -29.97
N GLU A 109 7.94 -16.76 -30.76
CA GLU A 109 7.96 -17.17 -32.17
C GLU A 109 7.78 -15.95 -33.08
N LEU A 110 8.47 -15.92 -34.23
CA LEU A 110 8.24 -14.91 -35.26
C LEU A 110 6.98 -15.24 -36.07
N SER A 111 6.27 -14.21 -36.51
CA SER A 111 5.12 -14.39 -37.40
C SER A 111 5.54 -15.08 -38.70
N THR A 112 4.73 -16.06 -39.12
CA THR A 112 4.93 -16.80 -40.38
C THR A 112 4.06 -16.25 -41.50
N GLU A 113 3.46 -15.06 -41.33
CA GLU A 113 2.67 -14.39 -42.36
C GLU A 113 3.56 -14.10 -43.59
N PRO A 114 3.22 -14.65 -44.78
CA PRO A 114 4.03 -14.46 -45.98
C PRO A 114 4.23 -12.99 -46.32
N GLN A 115 3.20 -12.16 -46.11
CA GLN A 115 3.21 -10.72 -46.37
C GLN A 115 4.28 -9.97 -45.57
N LEU A 116 4.55 -10.39 -44.33
CA LEU A 116 5.60 -9.78 -43.51
C LEU A 116 6.98 -10.07 -44.11
N ARG A 117 7.21 -11.33 -44.48
CA ARG A 117 8.45 -11.76 -45.12
C ARG A 117 8.66 -11.08 -46.47
N GLU A 118 7.62 -10.99 -47.29
CA GLU A 118 7.65 -10.28 -48.57
C GLU A 118 8.02 -8.81 -48.40
N LYS A 119 7.50 -8.12 -47.38
CA LYS A 119 7.89 -6.73 -47.07
C LYS A 119 9.35 -6.61 -46.66
N VAL A 120 9.85 -7.50 -45.81
CA VAL A 120 11.26 -7.52 -45.41
C VAL A 120 12.16 -7.78 -46.63
N ASP A 121 11.82 -8.78 -47.45
CA ASP A 121 12.56 -9.12 -48.66
C ASP A 121 12.54 -7.96 -49.67
N ALA A 122 11.41 -7.25 -49.81
CA ALA A 122 11.29 -6.08 -50.67
C ALA A 122 12.19 -4.92 -50.20
N CYS A 123 12.28 -4.67 -48.89
CA CYS A 123 13.23 -3.69 -48.32
C CYS A 123 14.69 -4.09 -48.61
N VAL A 124 15.06 -5.35 -48.40
CA VAL A 124 16.43 -5.84 -48.69
C VAL A 124 16.76 -5.67 -50.18
N GLN A 125 15.83 -6.01 -51.07
CA GLN A 125 16.03 -5.85 -52.50
C GLN A 125 16.13 -4.37 -52.92
N SER A 126 15.31 -3.49 -52.34
CA SER A 126 15.42 -2.04 -52.58
C SER A 126 16.78 -1.51 -52.16
N LEU A 127 17.26 -1.86 -50.96
CA LEU A 127 18.58 -1.49 -50.47
C LEU A 127 19.70 -1.93 -51.44
N ASN A 128 19.66 -3.18 -51.91
CA ASN A 128 20.65 -3.69 -52.86
C ASN A 128 20.63 -2.94 -54.19
N ARG A 129 19.45 -2.67 -54.75
CA ARG A 129 19.32 -1.87 -55.98
C ARG A 129 19.91 -0.46 -55.82
N LYS A 130 19.69 0.17 -54.66
CA LYS A 130 20.24 1.50 -54.36
C LYS A 130 21.76 1.49 -54.28
N LEU A 131 22.34 0.46 -53.66
CA LEU A 131 23.79 0.24 -53.64
C LEU A 131 24.36 0.06 -55.06
N GLU A 132 23.71 -0.76 -55.89
CA GLU A 132 24.11 -0.99 -57.28
C GLU A 132 24.06 0.28 -58.14
N ARG A 133 23.10 1.17 -57.87
CA ARG A 133 22.99 2.49 -58.52
C ARG A 133 24.03 3.50 -58.01
N GLY A 134 24.80 3.17 -56.98
CA GLY A 134 25.76 4.08 -56.36
C GLY A 134 25.09 5.19 -55.53
N GLU A 135 23.87 4.99 -55.03
CA GLU A 135 23.20 5.95 -54.15
C GLU A 135 23.98 6.10 -52.83
N SER A 136 24.16 7.33 -52.36
CA SER A 136 24.80 7.62 -51.06
C SER A 136 23.76 7.50 -49.94
N MET A 137 24.00 6.62 -48.98
CA MET A 137 23.04 6.27 -47.92
C MET A 137 23.71 6.23 -46.55
N TYR A 138 23.13 6.97 -45.60
CA TYR A 138 23.68 7.12 -44.25
C TYR A 138 23.90 5.78 -43.55
N GLY A 139 25.07 5.59 -42.96
CA GLY A 139 25.42 4.40 -42.19
C GLY A 139 25.52 3.10 -43.00
N ILE A 140 25.32 3.16 -44.33
CA ILE A 140 25.41 2.02 -45.23
C ILE A 140 26.70 2.13 -46.05
N ASN A 141 26.90 3.25 -46.76
CA ASN A 141 28.13 3.54 -47.50
C ASN A 141 28.72 4.92 -47.16
N THR A 142 28.20 5.56 -46.11
CA THR A 142 28.80 6.70 -45.42
C THR A 142 29.36 6.29 -44.07
N GLY A 143 30.22 7.11 -43.47
CA GLY A 143 30.52 6.97 -42.03
C GLY A 143 29.31 7.20 -41.13
N PHE A 144 29.51 7.05 -39.82
CA PHE A 144 28.49 7.18 -38.78
C PHE A 144 28.68 8.47 -37.96
N GLY A 145 27.62 8.94 -37.33
CA GLY A 145 27.69 10.06 -36.39
C GLY A 145 28.35 11.32 -36.97
N GLY A 146 29.26 11.93 -36.22
CA GLY A 146 30.05 13.09 -36.63
C GLY A 146 31.01 12.84 -37.81
N SER A 147 31.15 11.60 -38.29
CA SER A 147 31.96 11.23 -39.47
C SER A 147 31.12 10.85 -40.70
N ALA A 148 29.84 11.23 -40.73
CA ALA A 148 28.90 10.89 -41.81
C ALA A 148 29.20 11.56 -43.17
N ASP A 149 30.16 12.48 -43.23
CA ASP A 149 30.69 13.09 -44.45
C ASP A 149 31.65 12.19 -45.23
N THR A 150 32.13 11.10 -44.61
CA THR A 150 33.01 10.11 -45.26
C THR A 150 32.23 9.12 -46.16
N ARG A 151 32.90 8.52 -47.15
CA ARG A 151 32.31 7.53 -48.09
C ARG A 151 33.21 6.30 -48.24
N THR A 152 32.61 5.13 -48.40
CA THR A 152 33.34 3.88 -48.64
C THR A 152 32.58 2.92 -49.56
N ALA A 153 33.30 2.22 -50.43
CA ALA A 153 32.76 1.09 -51.19
C ALA A 153 32.83 -0.24 -50.40
N HIS A 154 33.55 -0.26 -49.28
CA HIS A 154 33.75 -1.42 -48.41
C HIS A 154 32.62 -1.55 -47.38
N VAL A 155 31.40 -1.76 -47.86
CA VAL A 155 30.17 -1.73 -47.04
C VAL A 155 30.21 -2.77 -45.92
N LYS A 156 30.70 -3.98 -46.19
CA LYS A 156 30.76 -5.06 -45.20
C LYS A 156 31.76 -4.75 -44.08
N GLU A 157 32.94 -4.27 -44.45
CA GLU A 157 34.00 -3.88 -43.52
C GLU A 157 33.56 -2.69 -42.67
N LEU A 158 32.80 -1.74 -43.24
CA LEU A 158 32.19 -0.63 -42.49
C LEU A 158 31.25 -1.15 -41.39
N GLN A 159 30.34 -2.10 -41.72
CA GLN A 159 29.43 -2.67 -40.72
C GLN A 159 30.18 -3.45 -39.63
N LEU A 160 31.22 -4.21 -40.00
CA LEU A 160 32.06 -4.92 -39.02
C LEU A 160 32.80 -3.93 -38.11
N SER A 161 33.31 -2.84 -38.67
CA SER A 161 33.98 -1.78 -37.91
C SER A 161 33.03 -1.09 -36.94
N LEU A 162 31.75 -0.88 -37.32
CA LEU A 162 30.74 -0.33 -36.41
C LEU A 162 30.55 -1.23 -35.20
N VAL A 163 30.26 -2.52 -35.42
CA VAL A 163 30.02 -3.48 -34.33
C VAL A 163 31.24 -3.58 -33.42
N THR A 164 32.43 -3.69 -34.00
CA THR A 164 33.69 -3.77 -33.22
C THR A 164 33.94 -2.50 -32.43
N GLY A 165 33.71 -1.33 -33.04
CA GLY A 165 33.89 -0.02 -32.39
C GLY A 165 32.91 0.25 -31.25
N GLN A 166 31.76 -0.43 -31.21
CA GLN A 166 30.76 -0.33 -30.14
C GLN A 166 31.02 -1.28 -28.96
N GLN A 167 31.98 -2.21 -29.06
CA GLN A 167 32.37 -3.13 -27.99
C GLN A 167 33.22 -2.44 -26.91
N ILE A 168 32.67 -1.41 -26.28
CA ILE A 168 33.36 -0.57 -25.27
C ILE A 168 32.88 -0.81 -23.84
N GLY A 169 31.97 -1.78 -23.65
CA GLY A 169 31.43 -2.10 -22.34
C GLY A 169 32.53 -2.59 -21.39
N ILE A 170 32.59 -2.00 -20.19
CA ILE A 170 33.41 -2.54 -19.11
C ILE A 170 32.61 -3.68 -18.48
N LEU A 171 33.05 -4.91 -18.72
CA LEU A 171 32.41 -6.09 -18.16
C LEU A 171 32.80 -6.23 -16.68
N PRO A 172 31.86 -6.52 -15.77
CA PRO A 172 32.22 -6.99 -14.44
C PRO A 172 33.02 -8.29 -14.57
N VAL A 173 34.13 -8.43 -13.85
CA VAL A 173 34.90 -9.68 -13.83
C VAL A 173 33.96 -10.80 -13.36
N ALA A 174 33.67 -11.76 -14.25
CA ALA A 174 32.64 -12.76 -13.99
C ALA A 174 33.01 -13.64 -12.78
N SER A 175 32.10 -13.75 -11.80
CA SER A 175 31.89 -15.02 -11.14
C SER A 175 31.03 -15.89 -12.07
N PRO A 176 31.41 -17.15 -12.35
CA PRO A 176 30.55 -18.07 -13.05
C PRO A 176 29.39 -18.48 -12.13
N ASP A 177 28.22 -18.68 -12.74
CA ASP A 177 26.96 -19.14 -12.15
C ASP A 177 26.15 -18.11 -11.35
N GLU A 178 25.01 -17.70 -11.93
CA GLU A 178 23.75 -17.67 -11.18
C GLU A 178 22.58 -17.94 -12.12
N GLY A 179 22.12 -19.19 -12.05
CA GLY A 179 20.94 -19.69 -12.75
C GLY A 179 19.65 -19.06 -12.22
N ILE A 180 18.74 -18.78 -13.13
CA ILE A 180 17.38 -18.30 -12.88
C ILE A 180 16.61 -19.40 -12.15
N ALA A 181 16.24 -19.15 -10.90
CA ALA A 181 15.53 -20.05 -9.99
C ALA A 181 14.12 -20.43 -10.48
N ASP A 182 13.77 -21.69 -10.19
CA ASP A 182 12.54 -22.41 -10.58
C ASP A 182 11.30 -22.07 -9.72
N SER A 183 10.11 -22.32 -10.27
CA SER A 183 8.81 -22.31 -9.58
C SER A 183 7.97 -23.58 -9.87
N LEU A 184 7.13 -23.97 -8.91
CA LEU A 184 6.17 -25.11 -8.96
C LEU A 184 4.81 -24.71 -8.30
N PRO A 185 3.69 -25.42 -8.53
CA PRO A 185 2.32 -24.87 -8.47
C PRO A 185 1.51 -25.25 -7.20
N ILE A 186 0.37 -24.57 -6.96
CA ILE A 186 -0.66 -24.90 -5.94
C ILE A 186 -2.09 -24.79 -6.52
N SER A 187 -2.98 -25.64 -5.99
CA SER A 187 -4.37 -25.93 -6.34
C SER A 187 -5.44 -25.13 -5.56
N ASP A 188 -6.65 -25.05 -6.13
CA ASP A 188 -7.85 -24.35 -5.61
C ASP A 188 -8.84 -25.26 -4.84
N GLU A 189 -9.55 -24.70 -3.85
CA GLU A 189 -10.87 -25.16 -3.36
C GLU A 189 -11.70 -24.00 -2.73
N PRO A 190 -13.06 -24.02 -2.79
CA PRO A 190 -13.90 -22.88 -2.37
C PRO A 190 -14.77 -23.17 -1.13
N LEU A 191 -14.90 -22.23 -0.17
CA LEU A 191 -15.96 -22.28 0.86
C LEU A 191 -16.44 -20.90 1.34
N SER A 192 -17.71 -20.89 1.79
CA SER A 192 -18.64 -19.78 2.02
C SER A 192 -18.63 -19.15 3.43
N GLN A 193 -19.41 -18.07 3.57
CA GLN A 193 -19.25 -16.89 4.45
C GLN A 193 -19.78 -17.01 5.89
N PRO A 194 -19.33 -16.11 6.80
CA PRO A 194 -20.18 -14.99 7.23
C PRO A 194 -19.46 -13.61 7.36
N GLU A 195 -20.28 -12.56 7.54
CA GLU A 195 -19.99 -11.12 7.55
C GLU A 195 -19.05 -10.63 8.68
N ALA A 196 -18.39 -9.49 8.43
CA ALA A 196 -17.26 -8.98 9.20
C ALA A 196 -17.56 -7.72 10.02
N TRP A 197 -16.81 -7.54 11.11
CA TRP A 197 -17.11 -6.59 12.19
C TRP A 197 -15.89 -5.82 12.73
N LEU A 198 -14.72 -5.83 12.06
CA LEU A 198 -13.60 -4.96 12.46
C LEU A 198 -13.69 -3.59 11.81
N ALA A 199 -13.78 -2.59 12.69
CA ALA A 199 -13.72 -1.15 12.45
C ALA A 199 -15.00 -0.52 11.87
N THR A 200 -16.09 -0.56 12.64
CA THR A 200 -17.17 0.43 12.50
C THR A 200 -16.77 1.72 13.22
N HIS A 201 -16.42 2.76 12.48
CA HIS A 201 -16.19 4.13 12.99
C HIS A 201 -17.43 5.01 12.98
N HIS A 202 -18.62 4.44 12.80
CA HIS A 202 -19.86 5.21 12.70
C HIS A 202 -20.13 6.13 13.91
N ALA A 203 -19.65 5.79 15.11
CA ALA A 203 -19.90 6.61 16.30
C ALA A 203 -19.14 7.96 16.33
N ASP A 204 -17.97 8.09 15.69
CA ASP A 204 -17.20 9.36 15.70
C ASP A 204 -17.63 10.32 14.56
N GLU A 205 -18.23 9.77 13.50
CA GLU A 205 -18.79 10.52 12.37
C GLU A 205 -20.25 10.95 12.60
N GLU A 206 -20.91 10.44 13.65
CA GLU A 206 -22.21 10.92 14.06
C GLU A 206 -22.14 12.39 14.50
N HIS A 207 -23.05 13.20 13.95
CA HIS A 207 -23.22 14.57 14.36
C HIS A 207 -23.80 14.61 15.78
N VAL A 208 -22.92 14.75 16.77
CA VAL A 208 -23.32 15.00 18.17
C VAL A 208 -23.31 16.49 18.50
N LEU A 209 -24.13 16.90 19.47
CA LEU A 209 -24.13 18.27 19.97
C LEU A 209 -22.78 18.60 20.61
N ALA A 210 -22.39 19.89 20.61
CA ALA A 210 -21.16 20.33 21.27
C ALA A 210 -21.13 20.02 22.79
N SER A 211 -22.31 19.89 23.42
CA SER A 211 -22.45 19.46 24.81
C SER A 211 -22.09 17.98 25.03
N ASP A 212 -22.15 17.18 23.97
CA ASP A 212 -22.04 15.73 24.00
C ASP A 212 -20.72 15.26 23.34
N ASP A 213 -19.89 16.20 22.89
CA ASP A 213 -18.57 15.93 22.31
C ASP A 213 -17.55 15.59 23.41
N SER A 214 -16.93 14.41 23.30
CA SER A 214 -15.89 13.95 24.21
C SER A 214 -14.52 14.62 24.01
N GLY A 215 -14.38 15.52 23.05
CA GLY A 215 -13.13 16.24 22.75
C GLY A 215 -12.06 15.36 22.09
N THR A 216 -12.47 14.29 21.40
CA THR A 216 -11.59 13.38 20.68
C THR A 216 -11.31 13.89 19.26
N LEU A 217 -10.28 13.32 18.60
CA LEU A 217 -9.95 13.71 17.24
C LEU A 217 -11.09 13.30 16.28
N ARG A 218 -11.82 14.29 15.75
CA ARG A 218 -12.99 14.12 14.87
C ARG A 218 -12.69 13.66 13.44
N GLN A 219 -11.43 13.55 13.06
CA GLN A 219 -11.05 13.26 11.68
C GLN A 219 -9.79 12.41 11.63
N ASP A 220 -9.72 11.51 10.64
CA ASP A 220 -8.47 10.83 10.33
C ASP A 220 -7.41 11.80 9.79
N ARG A 221 -6.15 11.43 9.97
CA ARG A 221 -5.01 12.16 9.41
C ARG A 221 -4.90 11.91 7.90
N TYR A 222 -4.14 12.76 7.22
CA TYR A 222 -4.17 12.85 5.75
C TYR A 222 -3.74 11.56 5.06
N CYS A 223 -2.78 10.82 5.62
CA CYS A 223 -2.30 9.57 5.01
C CYS A 223 -3.41 8.50 4.87
N TRP A 224 -4.51 8.63 5.61
CA TRP A 224 -5.72 7.81 5.47
C TRP A 224 -6.81 8.56 4.71
N ARG A 225 -7.18 9.75 5.19
CA ARG A 225 -8.35 10.48 4.69
C ARG A 225 -8.21 11.03 3.28
N THR A 226 -6.99 11.36 2.85
CA THR A 226 -6.72 11.85 1.49
C THR A 226 -6.06 10.80 0.60
N ALA A 227 -6.08 9.52 1.00
CA ALA A 227 -5.40 8.44 0.28
C ALA A 227 -5.90 8.33 -1.17
N ALA A 228 -7.22 8.43 -1.41
CA ALA A 228 -7.78 8.38 -2.76
C ALA A 228 -7.26 9.54 -3.64
N GLN A 229 -7.26 10.76 -3.11
CA GLN A 229 -6.75 11.96 -3.79
C GLN A 229 -5.22 11.91 -4.00
N TRP A 230 -4.51 11.16 -3.15
CA TRP A 230 -3.06 10.94 -3.26
C TRP A 230 -2.67 9.77 -4.17
N VAL A 231 -3.58 8.85 -4.50
CA VAL A 231 -3.31 7.70 -5.37
C VAL A 231 -3.77 7.96 -6.80
N GLY A 232 -4.87 8.68 -6.98
CA GLY A 232 -5.48 8.92 -8.30
C GLY A 232 -4.50 9.43 -9.37
N PRO A 233 -3.83 10.58 -9.16
CA PRO A 233 -2.90 11.14 -10.15
C PRO A 233 -1.73 10.21 -10.53
N GLN A 234 -1.31 9.35 -9.61
CA GLN A 234 -0.20 8.41 -9.79
C GLN A 234 -0.64 7.25 -10.67
N LEU A 235 -1.89 6.80 -10.54
CA LEU A 235 -2.47 5.83 -11.46
C LEU A 235 -2.58 6.40 -12.87
N GLU A 236 -3.00 7.66 -13.02
CA GLU A 236 -3.07 8.35 -14.31
C GLU A 236 -1.68 8.44 -14.98
N ASP A 237 -0.65 8.81 -14.21
CA ASP A 237 0.74 8.87 -14.71
C ASP A 237 1.28 7.49 -15.11
N LEU A 238 0.97 6.44 -14.33
CA LEU A 238 1.35 5.06 -14.64
C LEU A 238 0.64 4.53 -15.89
N GLN A 239 -0.62 4.89 -16.10
CA GLN A 239 -1.36 4.55 -17.33
C GLN A 239 -0.74 5.24 -18.55
N ALA A 240 -0.44 6.54 -18.45
CA ALA A 240 0.21 7.28 -19.53
C ALA A 240 1.62 6.73 -19.84
N ALA A 241 2.38 6.33 -18.81
CA ALA A 241 3.68 5.69 -18.98
C ALA A 241 3.56 4.32 -19.66
N THR A 242 2.56 3.51 -19.27
CA THR A 242 2.25 2.21 -19.88
C THR A 242 1.98 2.36 -21.38
N GLN A 243 1.11 3.29 -21.75
CA GLN A 243 0.77 3.54 -23.16
C GLN A 243 2.00 3.99 -23.98
N ALA A 244 2.85 4.85 -23.41
CA ALA A 244 4.07 5.29 -24.09
C ALA A 244 5.05 4.12 -24.34
N VAL A 245 5.22 3.23 -23.36
CA VAL A 245 6.06 2.03 -23.52
C VAL A 245 5.46 1.07 -24.54
N GLU A 246 4.15 0.80 -24.50
CA GLU A 246 3.49 -0.07 -25.48
C GLU A 246 3.55 0.49 -26.91
N THR A 247 3.51 1.81 -27.05
CA THR A 247 3.74 2.46 -28.35
C THR A 247 5.16 2.18 -28.84
N GLU A 248 6.18 2.43 -28.00
CA GLU A 248 7.59 2.22 -28.37
C GLU A 248 7.90 0.74 -28.71
N LEU A 249 7.27 -0.21 -28.02
CA LEU A 249 7.43 -1.64 -28.32
C LEU A 249 6.99 -2.02 -29.74
N ASN A 250 6.20 -1.18 -30.40
CA ASN A 250 5.60 -1.40 -31.71
C ASN A 250 5.97 -0.31 -32.73
N THR A 251 7.06 0.44 -32.50
CA THR A 251 7.59 1.42 -33.45
C THR A 251 8.86 0.91 -34.13
N THR A 252 9.14 1.41 -35.33
CA THR A 252 10.44 1.21 -35.99
C THR A 252 11.43 2.25 -35.47
N THR A 253 12.28 1.86 -34.52
CA THR A 253 13.28 2.73 -33.85
C THR A 253 14.62 2.80 -34.60
N ASP A 254 14.61 2.64 -35.93
CA ASP A 254 15.81 2.52 -36.76
C ASP A 254 16.01 3.76 -37.66
N ASN A 255 17.22 3.90 -38.22
CA ASN A 255 17.54 4.94 -39.17
C ASN A 255 18.68 4.53 -40.12
N PRO A 256 18.55 4.75 -41.45
CA PRO A 256 17.40 5.35 -42.13
C PRO A 256 16.23 4.39 -42.31
N LEU A 257 15.01 4.93 -42.46
CA LEU A 257 13.83 4.13 -42.78
C LEU A 257 13.73 3.93 -44.30
N LEU A 258 13.47 2.70 -44.72
CA LEU A 258 13.28 2.35 -46.12
C LEU A 258 11.82 2.02 -46.41
N ASP A 259 11.23 2.75 -47.35
CA ASP A 259 9.92 2.45 -47.91
C ASP A 259 10.12 1.72 -49.25
N ALA A 260 9.88 0.41 -49.24
CA ALA A 260 10.02 -0.44 -50.41
C ALA A 260 8.95 -0.18 -51.49
N ASP A 261 7.77 0.33 -51.11
CA ASP A 261 6.68 0.60 -52.05
C ASP A 261 6.99 1.83 -52.90
N THR A 262 7.62 2.85 -52.30
CA THR A 262 8.01 4.08 -52.99
C THR A 262 9.48 4.15 -53.39
N ASP A 263 10.29 3.15 -53.01
CA ASP A 263 11.76 3.12 -53.18
C ASP A 263 12.44 4.36 -52.55
N LYS A 264 11.85 4.93 -51.49
CA LYS A 264 12.35 6.13 -50.80
C LYS A 264 13.04 5.77 -49.47
N MET A 265 14.11 6.50 -49.19
CA MET A 265 14.85 6.38 -47.93
C MET A 265 14.69 7.66 -47.11
N TYR A 266 14.19 7.52 -45.89
CA TYR A 266 13.91 8.62 -44.97
C TYR A 266 14.96 8.64 -43.87
N HIS A 267 15.66 9.77 -43.75
CA HIS A 267 16.63 10.01 -42.69
C HIS A 267 15.93 10.78 -41.57
N GLY A 268 15.97 10.25 -40.36
CA GLY A 268 15.23 10.77 -39.22
C GLY A 268 15.90 10.44 -37.88
N GLY A 269 15.13 10.59 -36.81
CA GLY A 269 15.60 10.46 -35.43
C GLY A 269 14.85 9.41 -34.62
N ASN A 270 14.28 8.38 -35.25
CA ASN A 270 13.43 7.38 -34.56
C ASN A 270 14.17 6.55 -33.50
N PHE A 271 15.51 6.56 -33.49
CA PHE A 271 16.33 6.01 -32.42
C PHE A 271 16.29 6.82 -31.11
N GLN A 272 15.70 8.03 -31.12
CA GLN A 272 15.63 8.91 -29.95
C GLN A 272 14.51 8.50 -28.97
N ALA A 273 14.86 7.75 -27.94
CA ALA A 273 13.91 7.20 -26.97
C ALA A 273 13.47 8.18 -25.85
N GLN A 274 13.27 9.47 -26.14
CA GLN A 274 12.84 10.46 -25.12
C GLN A 274 11.48 10.11 -24.50
N ALA A 275 10.59 9.48 -25.28
CA ALA A 275 9.29 9.00 -24.79
C ALA A 275 9.46 8.00 -23.64
N ILE A 276 10.43 7.08 -23.74
CA ILE A 276 10.76 6.12 -22.69
C ILE A 276 11.31 6.81 -21.45
N THR A 277 12.19 7.81 -21.60
CA THR A 277 12.70 8.58 -20.46
C THR A 277 11.56 9.23 -19.69
N ASN A 278 10.64 9.89 -20.39
CA ASN A 278 9.47 10.52 -19.77
C ASN A 278 8.57 9.48 -19.08
N ALA A 279 8.36 8.31 -19.69
CA ALA A 279 7.57 7.22 -19.10
C ALA A 279 8.21 6.68 -17.81
N MET A 280 9.52 6.45 -17.83
CA MET A 280 10.28 5.98 -16.66
C MET A 280 10.30 7.02 -15.53
N GLU A 281 10.43 8.31 -15.85
CA GLU A 281 10.42 9.38 -14.84
C GLU A 281 9.03 9.56 -14.20
N LYS A 282 7.95 9.54 -14.97
CA LYS A 282 6.57 9.51 -14.44
C LYS A 282 6.34 8.33 -13.51
N THR A 283 6.75 7.13 -13.95
CA THR A 283 6.66 5.91 -13.17
C THR A 283 7.42 6.07 -11.85
N ARG A 284 8.68 6.51 -11.92
CA ARG A 284 9.55 6.62 -10.76
C ARG A 284 9.05 7.63 -9.73
N LEU A 285 8.56 8.79 -10.17
CA LEU A 285 7.92 9.77 -9.29
C LEU A 285 6.66 9.20 -8.64
N SER A 286 5.81 8.51 -9.41
CA SER A 286 4.60 7.87 -8.90
C SER A 286 4.92 6.83 -7.81
N LEU A 287 5.93 5.98 -8.04
CA LEU A 287 6.40 5.01 -7.04
C LEU A 287 6.88 5.70 -5.76
N ALA A 288 7.61 6.81 -5.87
CA ALA A 288 8.09 7.57 -4.73
C ALA A 288 6.95 8.19 -3.91
N LEU A 289 5.94 8.76 -4.57
CA LEU A 289 4.79 9.34 -3.90
C LEU A 289 3.93 8.26 -3.20
N LEU A 290 3.71 7.12 -3.84
CA LEU A 290 3.03 5.98 -3.23
C LEU A 290 3.81 5.45 -2.01
N GLY A 291 5.13 5.30 -2.14
CA GLY A 291 5.99 4.91 -1.01
C GLY A 291 5.96 5.92 0.14
N LYS A 292 5.86 7.22 -0.15
CA LYS A 292 5.75 8.26 0.89
C LYS A 292 4.44 8.15 1.67
N MET A 293 3.32 7.89 1.01
CA MET A 293 2.05 7.63 1.67
C MET A 293 2.13 6.38 2.53
N GLN A 294 2.67 5.29 1.98
CA GLN A 294 2.82 4.03 2.69
C GLN A 294 3.66 4.18 3.96
N PHE A 295 4.78 4.92 3.88
CA PHE A 295 5.61 5.25 5.03
C PHE A 295 4.86 6.07 6.08
N ALA A 296 4.06 7.07 5.67
CA ALA A 296 3.28 7.86 6.61
C ALA A 296 2.23 7.03 7.34
N GLN A 297 1.56 6.11 6.65
CA GLN A 297 0.58 5.19 7.23
C GLN A 297 1.22 4.24 8.25
N THR A 298 2.39 3.64 7.93
CA THR A 298 3.09 2.76 8.86
C THR A 298 3.66 3.50 10.07
N ALA A 299 4.12 4.75 9.88
CA ALA A 299 4.59 5.60 10.98
C ALA A 299 3.47 5.98 11.95
N GLU A 300 2.24 6.21 11.45
CA GLU A 300 1.09 6.38 12.32
C GLU A 300 0.70 5.09 13.05
N LEU A 301 0.80 3.94 12.37
CA LEU A 301 0.41 2.64 12.92
C LEU A 301 1.25 2.23 14.14
N VAL A 302 2.56 2.52 14.15
CA VAL A 302 3.46 2.18 15.28
C VAL A 302 3.42 3.16 16.44
N ASP A 303 2.84 4.35 16.23
CA ASP A 303 2.79 5.42 17.21
C ASP A 303 1.50 5.31 18.05
N PRO A 304 1.58 4.97 19.35
CA PRO A 304 0.41 4.82 20.21
C PRO A 304 -0.39 6.13 20.37
N ALA A 305 0.22 7.30 20.11
CA ALA A 305 -0.49 8.58 20.10
C ALA A 305 -1.34 8.79 18.84
N LYS A 306 -1.19 7.93 17.82
CA LYS A 306 -1.83 8.08 16.51
C LYS A 306 -2.63 6.86 16.06
N ASN A 307 -2.31 5.66 16.57
CA ASN A 307 -2.86 4.38 16.12
C ASN A 307 -4.14 3.91 16.84
N ARG A 308 -4.72 4.76 17.71
CA ARG A 308 -5.99 4.53 18.41
C ARG A 308 -5.98 3.30 19.34
N GLY A 309 -5.01 3.22 20.25
CA GLY A 309 -5.00 2.22 21.34
C GLY A 309 -4.21 0.94 21.06
N LEU A 310 -3.56 0.84 19.89
CA LEU A 310 -2.58 -0.21 19.64
C LEU A 310 -1.28 0.07 20.42
N PRO A 311 -0.58 -0.96 20.89
CA PRO A 311 0.65 -0.80 21.66
C PRO A 311 1.77 -0.18 20.84
N ALA A 312 2.70 0.47 21.54
CA ALA A 312 3.86 1.11 20.92
C ALA A 312 4.65 0.10 20.07
N ASN A 313 4.98 0.50 18.83
CA ASN A 313 5.69 -0.35 17.86
C ASN A 313 4.98 -1.68 17.54
N LEU A 314 3.68 -1.81 17.81
CA LEU A 314 2.92 -3.06 17.62
C LEU A 314 3.52 -4.26 18.39
N SER A 315 4.05 -3.97 19.57
CA SER A 315 4.50 -4.97 20.55
C SER A 315 3.35 -5.90 20.96
N ALA A 316 3.60 -7.20 21.00
CA ALA A 316 2.58 -8.19 21.39
C ALA A 316 2.71 -8.62 22.86
N GLY A 317 3.89 -8.44 23.45
CA GLY A 317 4.18 -8.80 24.82
C GLY A 317 4.26 -7.60 25.77
N ASP A 318 5.15 -7.72 26.76
CA ASP A 318 5.50 -6.63 27.65
C ASP A 318 6.30 -5.57 26.89
N VAL A 319 5.75 -4.37 26.75
CA VAL A 319 6.36 -3.24 26.02
C VAL A 319 7.71 -2.79 26.57
N SER A 320 8.08 -3.20 27.79
CA SER A 320 9.41 -2.95 28.37
C SER A 320 10.49 -3.91 27.84
N LEU A 321 10.09 -5.06 27.31
CA LEU A 321 10.99 -6.13 26.83
C LEU A 321 10.76 -6.49 25.33
N ASP A 322 9.63 -6.08 24.76
CA ASP A 322 9.25 -6.27 23.36
C ASP A 322 9.14 -4.92 22.65
N PHE A 323 10.14 -4.61 21.83
CA PHE A 323 10.21 -3.37 21.04
C PHE A 323 9.51 -3.47 19.68
N GLY A 324 8.84 -4.58 19.38
CA GLY A 324 8.02 -4.76 18.18
C GLY A 324 8.74 -4.38 16.89
N PHE A 325 8.09 -3.55 16.10
CA PHE A 325 8.50 -3.11 14.77
C PHE A 325 9.40 -1.86 14.78
N LYS A 326 10.02 -1.50 15.90
CA LYS A 326 10.93 -0.34 15.98
C LYS A 326 12.02 -0.37 14.91
N ALA A 327 12.66 -1.52 14.70
CA ALA A 327 13.72 -1.66 13.70
C ALA A 327 13.18 -1.53 12.26
N VAL A 328 11.95 -2.00 12.03
CA VAL A 328 11.27 -1.85 10.74
C VAL A 328 10.88 -0.40 10.48
N ASP A 329 10.43 0.34 11.48
CA ASP A 329 10.18 1.78 11.34
C ASP A 329 11.44 2.54 10.87
N ILE A 330 12.59 2.25 11.48
CA ILE A 330 13.89 2.79 11.04
C ILE A 330 14.23 2.37 9.60
N ALA A 331 14.05 1.09 9.26
CA ALA A 331 14.33 0.57 7.92
C ALA A 331 13.42 1.21 6.86
N THR A 332 12.14 1.36 7.15
CA THR A 332 11.18 2.01 6.24
C THR A 332 11.52 3.50 6.05
N ALA A 333 12.02 4.20 7.08
CA ALA A 333 12.50 5.58 6.92
C ALA A 333 13.71 5.67 5.99
N ALA A 334 14.68 4.76 6.13
CA ALA A 334 15.87 4.71 5.28
C ALA A 334 15.51 4.41 3.82
N VAL A 335 14.71 3.36 3.58
CA VAL A 335 14.29 2.95 2.24
C VAL A 335 13.36 3.97 1.59
N CYS A 336 12.46 4.60 2.36
CA CYS A 336 11.65 5.71 1.85
C CYS A 336 12.54 6.88 1.41
N SER A 337 13.61 7.18 2.16
CA SER A 337 14.56 8.24 1.80
C SER A 337 15.33 7.92 0.52
N GLU A 338 15.81 6.68 0.34
CA GLU A 338 16.42 6.24 -0.92
C GLU A 338 15.43 6.33 -2.08
N LEU A 339 14.19 5.86 -1.89
CA LEU A 339 13.13 5.94 -2.88
C LEU A 339 12.82 7.38 -3.30
N GLN A 340 12.77 8.34 -2.35
CA GLN A 340 12.59 9.75 -2.69
C GLN A 340 13.78 10.32 -3.46
N ALA A 341 15.01 9.95 -3.11
CA ALA A 341 16.20 10.41 -3.83
C ALA A 341 16.23 9.91 -5.28
N LEU A 342 15.82 8.65 -5.49
CA LEU A 342 15.70 8.03 -6.82
C LEU A 342 14.67 8.75 -7.71
N ALA A 343 13.68 9.45 -7.14
CA ALA A 343 12.68 10.20 -7.91
C ALA A 343 13.26 11.36 -8.75
N SER A 344 14.52 11.75 -8.52
CA SER A 344 15.18 12.79 -9.29
C SER A 344 15.22 12.47 -10.79
N PRO A 345 14.96 13.44 -11.68
CA PRO A 345 14.99 13.21 -13.12
C PRO A 345 16.43 12.98 -13.61
N VAL A 346 16.60 12.03 -14.53
CA VAL A 346 17.87 11.80 -15.21
C VAL A 346 17.99 12.69 -16.44
N ALA A 347 16.86 13.06 -17.06
CA ALA A 347 16.82 13.85 -18.29
C ALA A 347 17.46 15.25 -18.13
N THR A 348 17.55 15.78 -16.91
CA THR A 348 18.23 17.07 -16.64
C THR A 348 19.76 16.96 -16.70
N HIS A 349 20.31 15.76 -16.89
CA HIS A 349 21.75 15.49 -16.87
C HIS A 349 22.31 15.10 -18.24
N VAL A 350 21.55 15.32 -19.32
CA VAL A 350 21.98 15.08 -20.70
C VAL A 350 23.29 15.82 -20.98
N GLN A 351 24.26 15.09 -21.55
CA GLN A 351 25.55 15.62 -21.97
C GLN A 351 25.64 15.63 -23.49
N SER A 352 26.37 16.60 -24.04
CA SER A 352 26.74 16.58 -25.44
C SER A 352 27.75 15.45 -25.68
N ALA A 353 27.36 14.48 -26.50
CA ALA A 353 28.14 13.29 -26.79
C ALA A 353 28.51 13.20 -28.27
N GLU A 354 29.46 12.30 -28.59
CA GLU A 354 29.81 11.91 -29.97
C GLU A 354 30.14 13.13 -30.86
N LEU A 355 31.21 13.84 -30.53
CA LEU A 355 31.68 15.05 -31.23
C LEU A 355 30.62 16.17 -31.35
N GLY A 356 29.63 16.18 -30.47
CA GLY A 356 28.53 17.15 -30.47
C GLY A 356 27.38 16.79 -31.41
N ASN A 357 27.48 15.69 -32.15
CA ASN A 357 26.38 15.19 -32.97
C ASN A 357 25.22 14.66 -32.09
N GLN A 358 25.53 14.06 -30.95
CA GLN A 358 24.54 13.66 -29.95
C GLN A 358 24.43 14.69 -28.81
N ALA A 359 24.24 15.96 -29.18
CA ALA A 359 24.02 17.06 -28.23
C ALA A 359 22.76 16.86 -27.36
N LEU A 360 21.80 16.08 -27.86
CA LEU A 360 20.63 15.60 -27.15
C LEU A 360 20.59 14.07 -27.21
N ASN A 361 20.29 13.43 -26.09
CA ASN A 361 20.12 11.99 -25.96
C ASN A 361 19.15 11.69 -24.82
N SER A 362 18.47 10.54 -24.89
CA SER A 362 17.35 10.26 -23.98
C SER A 362 17.77 9.85 -22.58
N LEU A 363 18.92 9.19 -22.42
CA LEU A 363 19.30 8.49 -21.19
C LEU A 363 18.27 7.42 -20.75
N ALA A 364 17.44 6.93 -21.68
CA ALA A 364 16.28 6.07 -21.39
C ALA A 364 16.62 4.83 -20.55
N LEU A 365 17.69 4.10 -20.91
CA LEU A 365 18.13 2.92 -20.15
C LEU A 365 18.61 3.26 -18.73
N ILE A 366 19.23 4.42 -18.53
CA ILE A 366 19.65 4.88 -17.19
C ILE A 366 18.40 5.19 -16.35
N SER A 367 17.41 5.87 -16.93
CA SER A 367 16.11 6.11 -16.27
C SER A 367 15.41 4.80 -15.92
N GLY A 368 15.41 3.83 -16.83
CA GLY A 368 14.85 2.50 -16.61
C GLY A 368 15.50 1.76 -15.45
N ARG A 369 16.83 1.76 -15.37
CA ARG A 369 17.57 1.14 -14.25
C ARG A 369 17.28 1.77 -12.89
N GLN A 370 17.18 3.10 -12.82
CA GLN A 370 16.79 3.77 -11.57
C GLN A 370 15.34 3.47 -11.18
N THR A 371 14.46 3.30 -12.17
CA THR A 371 13.07 2.92 -11.96
C THR A 371 12.97 1.49 -11.41
N VAL A 372 13.79 0.55 -11.89
CA VAL A 372 13.90 -0.80 -11.30
C VAL A 372 14.32 -0.76 -9.83
N ARG A 373 15.35 0.02 -9.48
CA ARG A 373 15.74 0.22 -8.06
C ARG A 373 14.63 0.83 -7.21
N SER A 374 13.82 1.72 -7.79
CA SER A 374 12.67 2.31 -7.10
C SER A 374 11.58 1.28 -6.82
N ILE A 375 11.34 0.34 -7.75
CA ILE A 375 10.43 -0.79 -7.55
C ILE A 375 10.94 -1.69 -6.42
N GLU A 376 12.25 -1.93 -6.32
CA GLU A 376 12.84 -2.73 -5.24
C GLU A 376 12.62 -2.07 -3.88
N CYS A 377 12.89 -0.77 -3.76
CA CYS A 377 12.64 0.00 -2.54
C CYS A 377 11.16 -0.03 -2.15
N LEU A 378 10.26 0.21 -3.11
CA LEU A 378 8.83 0.18 -2.86
C LEU A 378 8.36 -1.22 -2.42
N SER A 379 8.88 -2.28 -3.03
CA SER A 379 8.57 -3.67 -2.66
C SER A 379 9.01 -3.98 -1.22
N GLN A 380 10.15 -3.46 -0.77
CA GLN A 380 10.59 -3.59 0.63
C GLN A 380 9.64 -2.86 1.59
N LEU A 381 9.25 -1.61 1.27
CA LEU A 381 8.28 -0.84 2.08
C LEU A 381 6.95 -1.58 2.23
N PHE A 382 6.39 -2.10 1.14
CA PHE A 382 5.13 -2.85 1.19
C PHE A 382 5.27 -4.18 1.92
N ALA A 383 6.39 -4.90 1.77
CA ALA A 383 6.61 -6.15 2.49
C ALA A 383 6.58 -5.95 4.02
N TRP A 384 7.27 -4.93 4.51
CA TRP A 384 7.23 -4.56 5.93
C TRP A 384 5.86 -4.04 6.35
N SER A 385 5.25 -3.17 5.55
CA SER A 385 3.91 -2.65 5.86
C SER A 385 2.87 -3.75 5.99
N LEU A 386 2.86 -4.74 5.10
CA LEU A 386 1.93 -5.85 5.17
C LEU A 386 2.17 -6.70 6.43
N TYR A 387 3.42 -6.89 6.85
CA TYR A 387 3.70 -7.55 8.12
C TYR A 387 3.15 -6.73 9.30
N MET A 388 3.38 -5.41 9.32
CA MET A 388 2.87 -4.53 10.38
C MET A 388 1.34 -4.49 10.43
N ILE A 389 0.67 -4.39 9.28
CA ILE A 389 -0.80 -4.36 9.21
C ILE A 389 -1.39 -5.67 9.72
N THR A 390 -0.84 -6.80 9.28
CA THR A 390 -1.30 -8.11 9.77
C THR A 390 -1.05 -8.25 11.27
N GLN A 391 0.07 -7.75 11.81
CA GLN A 391 0.32 -7.72 13.26
C GLN A 391 -0.73 -6.87 13.98
N ALA A 392 -1.04 -5.69 13.44
CA ALA A 392 -2.05 -4.81 14.00
C ALA A 392 -3.44 -5.49 14.06
N PHE A 393 -3.80 -6.29 13.06
CA PHE A 393 -5.03 -7.08 13.09
C PHE A 393 -5.03 -8.13 14.21
N ASP A 394 -3.93 -8.86 14.41
CA ASP A 394 -3.81 -9.80 15.51
C ASP A 394 -3.97 -9.10 16.87
N LEU A 395 -3.33 -7.94 17.04
CA LEU A 395 -3.42 -7.14 18.26
C LEU A 395 -4.83 -6.59 18.50
N ARG A 396 -5.57 -6.21 17.43
CA ARG A 396 -6.98 -5.82 17.55
C ARG A 396 -7.88 -7.00 17.93
N ALA A 397 -7.61 -8.19 17.40
CA ALA A 397 -8.34 -9.40 17.78
C ALA A 397 -8.08 -9.74 19.27
N LEU A 398 -6.82 -9.67 19.70
CA LEU A 398 -6.43 -9.81 21.11
C LEU A 398 -7.12 -8.77 21.99
N GLN A 399 -7.08 -7.50 21.60
CA GLN A 399 -7.74 -6.41 22.32
C GLN A 399 -9.24 -6.67 22.46
N ARG A 400 -9.91 -7.09 21.38
CA ARG A 400 -11.34 -7.40 21.42
C ARG A 400 -11.64 -8.54 22.39
N ALA A 401 -10.91 -9.64 22.29
CA ALA A 401 -11.07 -10.78 23.19
C ALA A 401 -10.83 -10.39 24.66
N HIS A 402 -9.86 -9.51 24.93
CA HIS A 402 -9.60 -9.01 26.27
C HIS A 402 -10.72 -8.11 26.80
N LEU A 403 -11.29 -7.26 25.95
CA LEU A 403 -12.41 -6.40 26.31
C LEU A 403 -13.70 -7.20 26.61
N ASP A 404 -13.93 -8.31 25.91
CA ASP A 404 -15.05 -9.19 26.23
C ASP A 404 -14.88 -9.81 27.64
N VAL A 405 -13.67 -10.26 28.00
CA VAL A 405 -13.35 -10.74 29.37
C VAL A 405 -13.50 -9.62 30.40
N LEU A 406 -13.07 -8.40 30.09
CA LEU A 406 -13.21 -7.24 30.98
C LEU A 406 -14.68 -6.99 31.33
N ARG A 407 -15.59 -7.06 30.36
CA ARG A 407 -17.02 -6.82 30.58
C ARG A 407 -17.60 -7.82 31.59
N ASP A 408 -17.29 -9.10 31.41
CA ASP A 408 -17.75 -10.16 32.31
C ASP A 408 -17.13 -10.02 33.71
N HIS A 409 -15.82 -9.72 33.77
CA HIS A 409 -15.10 -9.48 35.01
C HIS A 409 -15.68 -8.29 35.79
N LEU A 410 -15.99 -7.17 35.12
CA LEU A 410 -16.59 -6.01 35.78
C LEU A 410 -17.94 -6.38 36.42
N LYS A 411 -18.78 -7.14 35.70
CA LYS A 411 -20.09 -7.57 36.23
C LYS A 411 -19.95 -8.49 37.45
N SER A 412 -19.08 -9.51 37.37
CA SER A 412 -18.90 -10.47 38.46
C SER A 412 -18.19 -9.84 39.68
N SER A 413 -17.11 -9.09 39.45
CA SER A 413 -16.29 -8.51 40.52
C SER A 413 -17.03 -7.40 41.26
N LEU A 414 -17.79 -6.55 40.56
CA LEU A 414 -18.60 -5.52 41.22
C LEU A 414 -19.72 -6.14 42.06
N LYS A 415 -20.38 -7.19 41.58
CA LYS A 415 -21.38 -7.91 42.36
C LYS A 415 -20.78 -8.56 43.61
N ALA A 416 -19.61 -9.17 43.48
CA ALA A 416 -18.91 -9.81 44.60
C ALA A 416 -18.44 -8.80 45.65
N SER A 417 -17.83 -7.68 45.22
CA SER A 417 -17.25 -6.68 46.13
C SER A 417 -18.28 -5.70 46.69
N PHE A 418 -19.36 -5.40 45.95
CA PHE A 418 -20.31 -4.34 46.30
C PHE A 418 -21.78 -4.76 46.37
N GLY A 419 -22.11 -6.06 46.30
CA GLY A 419 -23.49 -6.55 46.31
C GLY A 419 -24.31 -6.19 47.57
N LEU A 420 -23.67 -5.70 48.63
CA LEU A 420 -24.32 -5.15 49.82
C LEU A 420 -24.82 -3.70 49.63
N TRP A 421 -24.25 -2.96 48.67
CA TRP A 421 -24.52 -1.54 48.42
C TRP A 421 -25.09 -1.24 47.04
N ILE A 422 -24.96 -2.18 46.10
CA ILE A 422 -25.33 -2.02 44.69
C ILE A 422 -26.28 -3.16 44.31
N THR A 423 -27.43 -2.83 43.71
CA THR A 423 -28.42 -3.80 43.23
C THR A 423 -28.08 -4.31 41.83
N ASP A 424 -28.74 -5.39 41.39
CA ASP A 424 -28.61 -5.87 40.01
C ASP A 424 -29.05 -4.81 38.97
N THR A 425 -29.97 -3.91 39.33
CA THR A 425 -30.40 -2.79 38.46
C THR A 425 -29.31 -1.74 38.33
N ASP A 426 -28.62 -1.44 39.43
CA ASP A 426 -27.50 -0.49 39.44
C ASP A 426 -26.33 -1.01 38.60
N LEU A 427 -26.05 -2.32 38.66
CA LEU A 427 -25.01 -2.97 37.84
C LEU A 427 -25.25 -2.78 36.33
N ASN A 428 -26.50 -2.85 35.86
CA ASN A 428 -26.84 -2.64 34.45
C ASN A 428 -26.50 -1.22 33.95
N THR A 429 -26.41 -0.24 34.87
CA THR A 429 -26.07 1.15 34.54
C THR A 429 -24.58 1.43 34.78
N LEU A 430 -24.00 0.88 35.85
CA LEU A 430 -22.61 1.11 36.24
C LEU A 430 -21.60 0.39 35.37
N VAL A 431 -21.87 -0.88 35.03
CA VAL A 431 -20.93 -1.70 34.24
C VAL A 431 -20.61 -1.02 32.90
N PRO A 432 -21.59 -0.55 32.09
CA PRO A 432 -21.28 0.17 30.85
C PRO A 432 -20.44 1.44 31.04
N ARG A 433 -20.72 2.25 32.07
CA ARG A 433 -19.97 3.49 32.37
C ARG A 433 -18.51 3.20 32.76
N ILE A 434 -18.33 2.24 33.67
CA ILE A 434 -17.00 1.81 34.12
C ILE A 434 -16.24 1.18 32.96
N TYR A 435 -16.89 0.31 32.19
CA TYR A 435 -16.30 -0.32 31.00
C TYR A 435 -15.80 0.72 30.00
N ALA A 436 -16.61 1.75 29.69
CA ALA A 436 -16.21 2.83 28.79
C ALA A 436 -14.99 3.61 29.33
N LYS A 437 -14.97 3.94 30.63
CA LYS A 437 -13.84 4.63 31.27
C LYS A 437 -12.56 3.79 31.27
N VAL A 438 -12.64 2.52 31.64
CA VAL A 438 -11.49 1.60 31.65
C VAL A 438 -10.96 1.45 30.24
N THR A 439 -11.82 1.19 29.25
CA THR A 439 -11.42 1.01 27.85
C THR A 439 -10.70 2.23 27.29
N LEU A 440 -11.27 3.43 27.50
CA LEU A 440 -10.64 4.69 27.07
C LEU A 440 -9.26 4.88 27.69
N ARG A 441 -9.13 4.69 29.00
CA ARG A 441 -7.83 4.83 29.70
C ARG A 441 -6.83 3.77 29.29
N MET A 442 -7.29 2.55 28.99
CA MET A 442 -6.42 1.56 28.39
C MET A 442 -5.92 2.08 27.04
N ASP A 443 -6.75 2.55 26.13
CA ASP A 443 -6.29 3.05 24.82
C ASP A 443 -5.26 4.18 24.94
N GLU A 444 -5.48 5.16 25.82
CA GLU A 444 -4.53 6.26 26.08
C GLU A 444 -3.20 5.75 26.70
N GLY A 445 -3.27 4.69 27.51
CA GLY A 445 -2.15 4.06 28.19
C GLY A 445 -1.43 2.98 27.39
N ALA A 446 -1.71 2.79 26.09
CA ALA A 446 -1.18 1.69 25.28
C ALA A 446 0.36 1.63 25.15
N HIS A 447 1.07 2.69 25.55
CA HIS A 447 2.54 2.75 25.60
C HIS A 447 3.15 2.22 26.90
N ARG A 448 2.34 1.85 27.89
CA ARG A 448 2.80 1.43 29.23
C ARG A 448 2.69 -0.09 29.42
N PRO A 449 3.47 -0.66 30.35
CA PRO A 449 3.29 -2.05 30.78
C PRO A 449 1.84 -2.32 31.22
N MET A 450 1.36 -3.56 30.99
CA MET A 450 -0.04 -3.91 31.20
C MET A 450 -0.51 -3.66 32.64
N LEU A 451 0.29 -3.99 33.64
CA LEU A 451 -0.02 -3.73 35.05
C LEU A 451 -0.30 -2.25 35.32
N GLU A 452 0.62 -1.38 34.90
CA GLU A 452 0.51 0.08 35.08
C GLU A 452 -0.68 0.66 34.30
N ARG A 453 -0.91 0.14 33.09
CA ARG A 453 -2.03 0.51 32.22
C ARG A 453 -3.37 0.18 32.88
N LEU A 454 -3.49 -1.01 33.47
CA LEU A 454 -4.68 -1.46 34.18
C LEU A 454 -4.87 -0.69 35.49
N ASP A 455 -3.82 -0.48 36.27
CA ASP A 455 -3.91 0.28 37.53
C ASP A 455 -4.48 1.68 37.30
N GLU A 456 -3.95 2.42 36.32
CA GLU A 456 -4.44 3.76 36.00
C GLU A 456 -5.90 3.72 35.49
N ALA A 457 -6.24 2.73 34.65
CA ALA A 457 -7.58 2.59 34.10
C ALA A 457 -8.61 2.29 35.20
N TYR A 458 -8.32 1.37 36.11
CA TYR A 458 -9.20 1.05 37.25
C TYR A 458 -9.25 2.20 38.26
N ARG A 459 -8.15 2.91 38.50
CA ARG A 459 -8.11 4.11 39.35
C ARG A 459 -9.01 5.21 38.80
N SER A 460 -8.99 5.44 37.49
CA SER A 460 -9.91 6.39 36.84
C SER A 460 -11.37 5.93 36.93
N ALA A 461 -11.63 4.63 36.84
CA ALA A 461 -12.99 4.07 36.95
C ALA A 461 -13.56 4.09 38.38
N THR A 462 -12.70 4.12 39.41
CA THR A 462 -13.13 4.27 40.81
C THR A 462 -14.01 5.51 41.02
N GLN A 463 -13.81 6.58 40.23
CA GLN A 463 -14.64 7.79 40.31
C GLN A 463 -16.13 7.50 40.08
N GLU A 464 -16.46 6.64 39.12
CA GLU A 464 -17.84 6.27 38.78
C GLU A 464 -18.52 5.54 39.95
N LEU A 465 -17.78 4.64 40.61
CA LEU A 465 -18.25 3.92 41.80
C LEU A 465 -18.44 4.86 42.99
N VAL A 466 -17.47 5.74 43.25
CA VAL A 466 -17.56 6.72 44.34
C VAL A 466 -18.76 7.64 44.15
N GLN A 467 -18.99 8.14 42.92
CA GLN A 467 -20.13 9.01 42.63
C GLN A 467 -21.47 8.29 42.89
N HIS A 468 -21.60 7.03 42.46
CA HIS A 468 -22.81 6.26 42.69
C HIS A 468 -23.03 5.95 44.18
N LEU A 469 -21.99 5.46 44.86
CA LEU A 469 -22.05 5.15 46.29
C LEU A 469 -22.37 6.39 47.15
N ALA A 470 -21.86 7.57 46.77
CA ALA A 470 -22.15 8.82 47.47
C ALA A 470 -23.63 9.26 47.40
N THR A 471 -24.39 8.75 46.42
CA THR A 471 -25.84 9.01 46.32
C THR A 471 -26.70 8.01 47.09
N SER A 472 -26.09 6.94 47.63
CA SER A 472 -26.80 5.90 48.36
C SER A 472 -26.77 6.16 49.88
N PRO A 473 -27.93 6.26 50.56
CA PRO A 473 -28.00 6.62 51.98
C PRO A 473 -27.38 5.60 52.94
N SER A 474 -27.00 4.39 52.48
CA SER A 474 -26.40 3.33 53.31
C SER A 474 -24.86 3.35 53.34
N VAL A 475 -24.19 4.22 52.56
CA VAL A 475 -22.74 4.14 52.30
C VAL A 475 -21.91 5.14 53.12
N ALA A 476 -22.16 5.20 54.43
CA ALA A 476 -21.33 5.94 55.38
C ALA A 476 -20.45 4.99 56.22
N SER A 477 -19.86 3.95 55.60
CA SER A 477 -19.01 2.98 56.32
C SER A 477 -17.63 2.85 55.70
N GLY A 478 -16.57 2.84 56.52
CA GLY A 478 -15.19 2.61 56.08
C GLY A 478 -14.99 1.27 55.33
N LYS A 479 -15.92 0.32 55.47
CA LYS A 479 -15.94 -0.94 54.73
C LYS A 479 -16.11 -0.74 53.22
N ALA A 480 -16.86 0.27 52.77
CA ALA A 480 -17.03 0.56 51.35
C ALA A 480 -15.74 1.12 50.72
N LEU A 481 -15.01 1.96 51.45
CA LEU A 481 -13.71 2.49 51.00
C LEU A 481 -12.66 1.38 50.90
N GLN A 482 -12.60 0.47 51.89
CA GLN A 482 -11.72 -0.68 51.82
C GLN A 482 -12.07 -1.59 50.63
N ALA A 483 -13.36 -1.86 50.40
CA ALA A 483 -13.82 -2.65 49.27
C ALA A 483 -13.43 -2.04 47.91
N LEU A 484 -13.34 -0.71 47.77
CA LEU A 484 -12.82 -0.04 46.56
C LEU A 484 -11.35 -0.33 46.32
N VAL A 485 -10.52 -0.25 47.36
CA VAL A 485 -9.09 -0.55 47.26
C VAL A 485 -8.86 -2.02 46.91
N ASP A 486 -9.53 -2.93 47.63
CA ASP A 486 -9.41 -4.38 47.45
C ASP A 486 -9.92 -4.81 46.06
N TRP A 487 -11.05 -4.26 45.61
CA TRP A 487 -11.61 -4.53 44.28
C TRP A 487 -10.67 -4.08 43.17
N ARG A 488 -10.07 -2.89 43.28
CA ARG A 488 -9.10 -2.38 42.30
C ARG A 488 -7.88 -3.30 42.23
N GLU A 489 -7.22 -3.53 43.36
CA GLU A 489 -5.98 -4.32 43.41
C GLU A 489 -6.21 -5.73 42.88
N SER A 490 -7.29 -6.40 43.32
CA SER A 490 -7.61 -7.75 42.84
C SER A 490 -8.01 -7.79 41.36
N SER A 491 -8.72 -6.76 40.86
CA SER A 491 -9.14 -6.70 39.45
C SER A 491 -7.97 -6.45 38.50
N VAL A 492 -7.05 -5.58 38.88
CA VAL A 492 -5.84 -5.28 38.10
C VAL A 492 -5.03 -6.57 37.86
N HIS A 493 -4.72 -7.33 38.91
CA HIS A 493 -3.95 -8.57 38.79
C HIS A 493 -4.70 -9.68 38.05
N GLN A 494 -6.02 -9.82 38.25
CA GLN A 494 -6.83 -10.80 37.52
C GLN A 494 -6.87 -10.51 36.02
N MET A 495 -7.08 -9.24 35.65
CA MET A 495 -7.12 -8.84 34.25
C MET A 495 -5.75 -8.93 33.59
N GLU A 496 -4.66 -8.56 34.28
CA GLU A 496 -3.31 -8.72 33.76
C GLU A 496 -3.02 -10.20 33.46
N LYS A 497 -3.33 -11.09 34.40
CA LYS A 497 -3.16 -12.54 34.21
C LYS A 497 -3.97 -13.05 33.03
N ALA A 498 -5.22 -12.59 32.88
CA ALA A 498 -6.06 -12.95 31.74
C ALA A 498 -5.48 -12.46 30.40
N TYR A 499 -4.96 -11.23 30.36
CA TYR A 499 -4.30 -10.67 29.18
C TYR A 499 -3.10 -11.52 28.75
N TYR A 500 -2.18 -11.82 29.66
CA TYR A 500 -0.99 -12.59 29.30
C TYR A 500 -1.29 -14.05 28.95
N ALA A 501 -2.35 -14.63 29.50
CA ALA A 501 -2.84 -15.94 29.04
C ALA A 501 -3.32 -15.90 27.59
N GLN A 502 -4.01 -14.83 27.17
CA GLN A 502 -4.44 -14.63 25.79
C GLN A 502 -3.24 -14.37 24.85
N VAL A 503 -2.25 -13.57 25.30
CA VAL A 503 -0.99 -13.36 24.56
C VAL A 503 -0.23 -14.68 24.37
N GLN A 504 -0.15 -15.50 25.43
CA GLN A 504 0.48 -16.81 25.35
C GLN A 504 -0.20 -17.69 24.30
N GLN A 505 -1.54 -17.79 24.33
CA GLN A 505 -2.32 -18.55 23.36
C GLN A 505 -2.07 -18.07 21.92
N MET A 506 -2.01 -16.75 21.71
CA MET A 506 -1.68 -16.15 20.41
C MET A 506 -0.30 -16.59 19.90
N HIS A 507 0.70 -16.66 20.80
CA HIS A 507 2.06 -17.10 20.46
C HIS A 507 2.24 -18.62 20.34
N GLU A 508 1.36 -19.42 20.96
CA GLU A 508 1.27 -20.86 20.75
C GLU A 508 0.70 -21.20 19.37
N GLN A 509 -0.15 -20.32 18.82
CA GLN A 509 -0.69 -20.40 17.46
C GLN A 509 -0.21 -19.21 16.61
N PRO A 510 1.10 -19.11 16.29
CA PRO A 510 1.66 -17.92 15.67
C PRO A 510 1.15 -17.68 14.24
N TYR A 511 0.57 -18.68 13.58
CA TYR A 511 -0.06 -18.59 12.26
C TYR A 511 -1.60 -18.70 12.34
N GLY A 512 -2.17 -18.59 13.54
CA GLY A 512 -3.56 -18.94 13.86
C GLY A 512 -4.63 -18.06 13.22
N CYS A 513 -4.24 -17.00 12.52
CA CYS A 513 -5.17 -16.11 11.82
C CYS A 513 -6.25 -15.52 12.75
N HIS A 514 -5.84 -15.11 13.95
CA HIS A 514 -6.66 -14.62 15.06
C HIS A 514 -7.69 -13.56 14.68
N ALA A 515 -7.40 -12.72 13.69
CA ALA A 515 -8.30 -11.67 13.24
C ALA A 515 -9.32 -12.11 12.18
N SER A 516 -9.19 -13.28 11.58
CA SER A 516 -10.04 -13.72 10.45
C SER A 516 -11.53 -13.64 10.73
N PRO A 517 -12.06 -14.07 11.91
CA PRO A 517 -13.49 -13.99 12.21
C PRO A 517 -14.04 -12.56 12.16
N LEU A 518 -13.16 -11.57 12.25
CA LEU A 518 -13.51 -10.18 12.37
C LEU A 518 -13.26 -9.39 11.07
N LEU A 519 -12.50 -9.93 10.11
CA LEU A 519 -12.13 -9.28 8.85
C LEU A 519 -13.14 -9.56 7.73
N SER A 520 -13.32 -8.59 6.83
CA SER A 520 -14.12 -8.75 5.60
C SER A 520 -13.54 -9.84 4.72
N PRO A 521 -14.34 -10.53 3.88
CA PRO A 521 -13.83 -11.61 3.04
C PRO A 521 -12.58 -11.23 2.22
N LEU A 522 -12.55 -10.00 1.70
CA LEU A 522 -11.46 -9.47 0.89
C LEU A 522 -10.18 -9.28 1.73
N THR A 523 -10.28 -8.56 2.85
CA THR A 523 -9.14 -8.30 3.74
C THR A 523 -8.67 -9.58 4.42
N ARG A 524 -9.60 -10.46 4.79
CA ARG A 524 -9.34 -11.78 5.38
C ARG A 524 -8.44 -12.60 4.48
N ARG A 525 -8.74 -12.68 3.18
CA ARG A 525 -7.94 -13.49 2.25
C ARG A 525 -6.48 -13.04 2.16
N ILE A 526 -6.23 -11.74 2.13
CA ILE A 526 -4.86 -11.18 2.13
C ILE A 526 -4.14 -11.47 3.45
N TYR A 527 -4.84 -11.26 4.57
CA TYR A 527 -4.31 -11.53 5.91
C TYR A 527 -3.97 -13.02 6.11
N GLU A 528 -4.86 -13.92 5.70
CA GLU A 528 -4.66 -15.37 5.80
C GLU A 528 -3.55 -15.84 4.85
N TYR A 529 -3.44 -15.28 3.65
CA TYR A 529 -2.34 -15.58 2.74
C TYR A 529 -0.98 -15.25 3.38
N ILE A 530 -0.86 -14.10 4.04
CA ILE A 530 0.39 -13.73 4.72
C ILE A 530 0.67 -14.66 5.91
N ARG A 531 -0.33 -14.90 6.76
CA ARG A 531 -0.17 -15.68 8.00
C ARG A 531 0.03 -17.17 7.74
N LYS A 532 -0.82 -17.79 6.95
CA LYS A 532 -0.84 -19.24 6.66
C LYS A 532 -0.01 -19.58 5.43
N ASP A 533 -0.33 -19.01 4.28
CA ASP A 533 0.23 -19.47 3.00
C ASP A 533 1.72 -19.10 2.89
N LEU A 534 2.10 -17.88 3.29
CA LEU A 534 3.50 -17.44 3.37
C LEU A 534 4.18 -17.82 4.69
N ASN A 535 3.46 -18.42 5.64
CA ASN A 535 3.95 -18.77 6.97
C ASN A 535 4.64 -17.58 7.68
N VAL A 536 4.01 -16.41 7.72
CA VAL A 536 4.53 -15.24 8.45
C VAL A 536 3.83 -15.17 9.81
N PRO A 537 4.52 -15.47 10.93
CA PRO A 537 3.90 -15.55 12.25
C PRO A 537 3.59 -14.18 12.85
N VAL A 538 2.76 -14.18 13.90
CA VAL A 538 2.67 -13.09 14.88
C VAL A 538 4.05 -12.86 15.52
N MET A 539 4.50 -11.61 15.52
CA MET A 539 5.76 -11.18 16.13
C MET A 539 5.62 -11.11 17.66
N GLY A 540 6.70 -11.40 18.39
CA GLY A 540 6.80 -11.18 19.85
C GLY A 540 7.08 -12.44 20.68
N LYS A 541 6.97 -13.63 20.07
CA LYS A 541 7.13 -14.92 20.79
C LYS A 541 8.45 -15.02 21.57
N GLN A 542 9.57 -14.58 21.00
CA GLN A 542 10.89 -14.67 21.65
C GLN A 542 10.99 -13.75 22.88
N CYS A 543 10.44 -12.54 22.78
CA CYS A 543 10.41 -11.56 23.87
C CYS A 543 9.49 -12.03 25.00
N PHE A 544 8.35 -12.65 24.67
CA PHE A 544 7.40 -13.17 25.65
C PHE A 544 8.03 -14.21 26.60
N TRP A 545 8.87 -15.09 26.09
CA TRP A 545 9.57 -16.10 26.91
C TRP A 545 10.91 -15.59 27.47
N MET A 546 11.16 -14.27 27.49
CA MET A 546 12.43 -13.66 27.92
C MET A 546 13.67 -14.31 27.28
N TYR A 547 13.58 -14.72 26.01
CA TYR A 547 14.62 -15.48 25.30
C TYR A 547 15.00 -16.83 25.96
N GLN A 548 14.18 -17.35 26.89
CA GLN A 548 14.40 -18.63 27.57
C GLN A 548 13.85 -19.85 26.79
N GLY A 549 13.15 -19.66 25.65
CA GLY A 549 12.49 -20.75 24.91
C GLY A 549 13.33 -21.46 23.83
N GLU A 550 13.22 -22.80 23.76
CA GLU A 550 13.92 -23.80 22.92
C GLU A 550 15.47 -23.81 22.99
N GLY A 551 16.01 -23.80 24.21
CA GLY A 551 17.43 -24.13 24.43
C GLY A 551 18.43 -23.08 23.97
N GLY A 552 18.03 -21.81 23.90
CA GLY A 552 18.92 -20.69 23.56
C GLY A 552 19.18 -20.49 22.06
N LYS A 553 18.38 -21.12 21.18
CA LYS A 553 18.47 -20.88 19.73
C LYS A 553 17.58 -19.69 19.34
N LEU A 554 18.19 -18.66 18.77
CA LEU A 554 17.46 -17.56 18.12
C LEU A 554 16.68 -18.12 16.92
N GLY A 555 15.36 -17.91 16.90
CA GLY A 555 14.53 -18.27 15.75
C GLY A 555 14.77 -17.34 14.56
N GLU A 556 13.99 -17.51 13.48
CA GLU A 556 14.08 -16.63 12.30
C GLU A 556 13.90 -15.14 12.65
N SER A 557 14.68 -14.29 12.01
CA SER A 557 14.59 -12.84 12.20
C SER A 557 13.33 -12.26 11.53
N MET A 558 12.92 -11.07 11.97
CA MET A 558 11.87 -10.29 11.30
C MET A 558 12.21 -10.02 9.84
N GLY A 559 13.49 -9.84 9.51
CA GLY A 559 13.97 -9.69 8.14
C GLY A 559 13.73 -10.93 7.29
N ASN A 560 13.95 -12.14 7.83
CA ASN A 560 13.64 -13.38 7.13
C ASN A 560 12.14 -13.52 6.82
N GLN A 561 11.29 -13.10 7.75
CA GLN A 561 9.84 -13.21 7.59
C GLN A 561 9.27 -12.16 6.63
N ALA A 562 9.70 -10.90 6.74
CA ALA A 562 9.38 -9.88 5.75
C ALA A 562 9.88 -10.26 4.35
N SER A 563 11.01 -10.98 4.26
CA SER A 563 11.54 -11.47 2.98
C SER A 563 10.60 -12.48 2.29
N ARG A 564 9.76 -13.22 3.02
CA ARG A 564 8.75 -14.11 2.41
C ARG A 564 7.68 -13.31 1.67
N ILE A 565 7.20 -12.22 2.29
CA ILE A 565 6.26 -11.28 1.67
C ILE A 565 6.92 -10.56 0.49
N TYR A 566 8.16 -10.09 0.67
CA TYR A 566 8.94 -9.47 -0.40
C TYR A 566 9.08 -10.39 -1.63
N ARG A 567 9.41 -11.67 -1.43
CA ARG A 567 9.48 -12.66 -2.52
C ARG A 567 8.13 -12.84 -3.21
N ALA A 568 7.04 -12.97 -2.45
CA ALA A 568 5.69 -13.08 -3.03
C ALA A 568 5.30 -11.85 -3.88
N ILE A 569 5.72 -10.65 -3.48
CA ILE A 569 5.56 -9.43 -4.31
C ILE A 569 6.41 -9.54 -5.58
N ARG A 570 7.71 -9.86 -5.45
CA ARG A 570 8.65 -9.82 -6.58
C ARG A 570 8.40 -10.90 -7.63
N ASN A 571 7.97 -12.08 -7.18
CA ASN A 571 7.66 -13.22 -8.04
C ASN A 571 6.24 -13.16 -8.63
N GLY A 572 5.36 -12.32 -8.08
CA GLY A 572 4.03 -12.07 -8.61
C GLY A 572 2.91 -12.91 -8.00
N ASP A 573 3.22 -13.80 -7.05
CA ASP A 573 2.22 -14.62 -6.36
C ASP A 573 1.14 -13.77 -5.67
N LEU A 574 1.56 -12.63 -5.08
CA LEU A 574 0.63 -11.70 -4.45
C LEU A 574 -0.28 -10.99 -5.47
N TYR A 575 0.14 -10.86 -6.73
CA TYR A 575 -0.66 -10.18 -7.75
C TYR A 575 -1.87 -11.00 -8.15
N GLN A 576 -1.72 -12.34 -8.25
CA GLN A 576 -2.86 -13.22 -8.51
C GLN A 576 -3.89 -13.13 -7.38
N LEU A 577 -3.43 -13.13 -6.13
CA LEU A 577 -4.31 -12.96 -4.98
C LEU A 577 -5.09 -11.64 -5.05
N ILE A 578 -4.40 -10.53 -5.37
CA ILE A 578 -5.02 -9.22 -5.53
C ILE A 578 -6.01 -9.24 -6.70
N ALA A 579 -5.69 -9.94 -7.78
CA ALA A 579 -6.57 -10.11 -8.93
C ALA A 579 -7.89 -10.80 -8.54
N ASP A 580 -7.79 -11.93 -7.85
CA ASP A 580 -8.92 -12.74 -7.43
C ASP A 580 -9.81 -11.99 -6.41
N VAL A 581 -9.18 -11.15 -5.57
CA VAL A 581 -9.88 -10.26 -4.63
C VAL A 581 -10.58 -9.13 -5.38
N ALA A 582 -9.93 -8.52 -6.38
CA ALA A 582 -10.50 -7.43 -7.17
C ALA A 582 -11.68 -7.88 -8.05
N GLN A 583 -11.62 -9.08 -8.66
CA GLN A 583 -12.73 -9.63 -9.43
C GLN A 583 -14.00 -9.84 -8.61
N LYS A 584 -13.89 -9.97 -7.28
CA LYS A 584 -15.04 -10.10 -6.37
C LYS A 584 -15.63 -8.75 -5.94
N LEU A 585 -14.97 -7.63 -6.29
CA LEU A 585 -15.45 -6.27 -6.06
C LEU A 585 -16.29 -5.75 -7.24
N GLU A 586 -16.13 -6.35 -8.43
CA GLU A 586 -16.97 -6.14 -9.62
C GLU A 586 -18.22 -7.04 -9.57
#